data_AF-A0A6B3HAV1-F1
#
_entry.id   AF-A0A6B3HAV1-F1
#
_cell.length_a   1.000
_cell.length_b   1.000
_cell.length_c   1.000
_cell.angle_alpha   90.00
_cell.angle_beta   90.00
_cell.angle_gamma   90.00
#
_symmetry.space_group_name_H-M   'P 1'
#
loop_
_entity.id
_entity.type
_entity.pdbx_description
1 polymer ?
#
loop_
_entity_poly.entity_id
_entity_poly.type
_entity_poly.pdbx_seq_one_letter_code
_entity_poly.pdbx_strand_id
1 'polypeptide(L)' 'MENSPSAPPHAPATGGRRGRVLVVDDDPTVAEVVVGYLHRAGYAVERAGDGPAALE' A
#
# COMPACT_ATOMS: atom_id res chain seq x y z
N MET A 1 20.16 11.60 -14.72
CA MET A 1 19.68 10.20 -14.80
C MET A 1 18.81 9.97 -13.58
N GLU A 2 17.58 10.49 -13.59
CA GLU A 2 16.59 10.20 -12.55
C GLU A 2 15.50 9.35 -13.21
N ASN A 3 15.55 8.05 -12.96
CA ASN A 3 14.46 7.16 -13.30
C ASN A 3 13.38 7.35 -12.23
N SER A 4 12.34 8.12 -12.54
CA SER A 4 11.11 8.07 -11.75
C SER A 4 10.54 6.66 -11.86
N PRO A 5 10.30 5.94 -10.76
CA PRO A 5 9.57 4.68 -10.82
C PRO A 5 8.16 4.98 -11.35
N SER A 6 7.85 4.45 -12.53
CA SER A 6 6.51 4.50 -13.10
C SER A 6 5.59 3.65 -12.23
N ALA A 7 4.99 4.25 -11.21
CA ALA A 7 3.91 3.62 -10.48
C ALA A 7 2.84 3.19 -11.49
N PRO A 8 2.37 1.93 -11.49
CA PRO A 8 1.35 1.50 -12.42
C PRO A 8 0.10 2.38 -12.25
N PRO A 9 -0.61 2.72 -13.34
CA PRO A 9 -1.82 3.53 -13.25
C PRO A 9 -2.80 2.79 -12.34
N HIS A 10 -3.12 3.40 -11.19
CA HIS A 10 -4.17 2.92 -10.28
C HIS A 10 -5.53 3.13 -10.96
N ALA A 11 -5.83 2.27 -11.93
CA ALA A 11 -7.14 2.21 -12.54
C ALA A 11 -8.14 1.77 -11.47
N PRO A 12 -9.28 2.46 -11.29
CA PRO A 12 -10.30 2.02 -10.36
C PRO A 12 -10.83 0.66 -10.83
N ALA A 13 -10.56 -0.39 -10.06
CA ALA A 13 -11.05 -1.74 -10.36
C ALA A 13 -12.59 -1.75 -10.30
N THR A 14 -13.22 -1.81 -11.48
CA THR A 14 -14.66 -2.01 -11.61
C THR A 14 -15.05 -3.41 -11.12
N GLY A 15 -15.66 -3.49 -9.94
CA GLY A 15 -16.53 -4.60 -9.51
C GLY A 15 -15.85 -5.83 -8.86
N GLY A 16 -16.13 -6.04 -7.57
CA GLY A 16 -16.24 -7.39 -6.98
C GLY A 16 -15.11 -7.90 -6.07
N ARG A 17 -13.89 -7.40 -6.17
CA ARG A 17 -12.80 -7.71 -5.21
C ARG A 17 -12.21 -6.42 -4.68
N ARG A 18 -12.21 -6.25 -3.36
CA ARG A 18 -11.51 -5.16 -2.69
C ARG A 18 -10.03 -5.19 -3.12
N GLY A 19 -9.49 -4.02 -3.46
CA GLY A 19 -8.15 -3.88 -4.05
C GLY A 19 -7.02 -4.28 -3.09
N ARG A 20 -5.79 -4.25 -3.60
CA ARG A 20 -4.57 -4.32 -2.77
C ARG A 20 -4.13 -2.91 -2.40
N VAL A 21 -3.63 -2.74 -1.18
CA VAL A 21 -3.10 -1.47 -0.65
C VAL A 21 -1.71 -1.70 -0.08
N LEU A 22 -0.75 -0.87 -0.46
CA LEU A 22 0.58 -0.80 0.15
C LEU A 22 0.61 0.36 1.15
N VAL A 23 0.93 0.05 2.41
CA VAL A 23 1.12 1.06 3.46
C VAL A 23 2.61 1.29 3.63
N VAL A 24 3.04 2.55 3.49
CA VAL A 24 4.43 2.98 3.68
C VAL A 24 4.45 3.98 4.83
N ASP A 25 5.04 3.58 5.94
CA ASP A 25 5.12 4.40 7.17
C ASP A 25 6.35 3.96 7.97
N ASP A 26 7.15 4.92 8.40
CA ASP A 26 8.38 4.69 9.17
C ASP A 26 8.13 4.42 10.65
N ASP A 27 6.92 4.71 11.16
CA ASP A 27 6.48 4.31 12.49
C ASP A 27 5.71 2.97 12.45
N PRO A 28 6.26 1.88 13.00
CA PRO A 28 5.61 0.57 12.99
C PRO A 28 4.28 0.56 13.75
N THR A 29 4.11 1.43 14.75
CA THR A 29 2.88 1.54 15.54
C THR A 29 1.75 2.12 14.69
N VAL A 30 2.06 3.17 13.92
CA VAL A 30 1.08 3.81 13.02
C VAL A 30 0.72 2.86 11.88
N ALA A 31 1.73 2.22 11.27
CA ALA A 31 1.52 1.23 10.21
C ALA A 31 0.57 0.10 10.65
N GLU A 32 0.74 -0.41 11.88
CA GLU A 32 -0.11 -1.47 12.41
C GLU A 32 -1.58 -1.05 12.54
N VAL A 33 -1.83 0.17 13.05
CA VAL A 33 -3.18 0.73 13.19
C VAL A 33 -3.86 0.87 11.84
N VAL A 34 -3.17 1.45 10.85
CA VAL A 34 -3.69 1.66 9.49
C VAL A 34 -4.02 0.33 8.81
N VAL A 35 -3.13 -0.66 8.91
CA VAL A 35 -3.36 -1.99 8.36
C VAL A 35 -4.57 -2.67 9.03
N GLY A 36 -4.74 -2.50 10.34
CA GLY A 36 -5.92 -2.99 11.05
C GLY A 36 -7.23 -2.45 10.48
N TYR A 37 -7.27 -1.15 10.16
CA TYR A 37 -8.45 -0.54 9.53
C TYR A 37 -8.69 -1.05 8.10
N LEU A 38 -7.63 -1.16 7.30
CA LEU A 38 -7.73 -1.63 5.92
C LEU A 38 -8.16 -3.11 5.83
N HIS A 39 -7.65 -3.97 6.72
CA HIS A 39 -8.10 -5.36 6.81
C HIS A 39 -9.55 -5.49 7.26
N ARG A 40 -10.00 -4.69 8.24
CA ARG A 40 -11.42 -4.65 8.65
C ARG A 40 -12.31 -4.16 7.52
N ALA A 41 -11.80 -3.23 6.72
CA ALA A 41 -12.40 -2.82 5.47
C ALA A 41 -12.15 -3.83 4.34
N GLY A 42 -11.69 -5.05 4.59
CA GLY A 42 -11.57 -6.15 3.64
C GLY A 42 -10.55 -5.97 2.52
N TYR A 43 -9.61 -5.05 2.63
CA TYR A 43 -8.49 -4.92 1.69
C TYR A 43 -7.41 -5.96 1.99
N ALA A 44 -6.71 -6.38 0.94
CA ALA A 44 -5.42 -7.03 1.07
C ALA A 44 -4.35 -5.95 1.24
N VAL A 45 -3.50 -6.10 2.25
CA VAL A 45 -2.57 -5.04 2.68
C VAL A 45 -1.16 -5.58 2.74
N GLU A 46 -0.22 -4.83 2.18
CA GLU A 46 1.23 -5.04 2.28
C GLU A 46 1.84 -3.84 3.01
N ARG A 47 2.97 -4.04 3.70
CA ARG A 47 3.63 -3.01 4.51
C ARG A 47 5.07 -2.82 4.04
N ALA A 48 5.51 -1.57 3.96
CA ALA A 48 6.89 -1.18 3.83
C ALA A 48 7.24 -0.16 4.92
N GLY A 49 8.44 -0.27 5.49
CA GLY A 49 8.91 0.65 6.54
C GLY A 49 9.49 1.97 5.99
N ASP A 50 9.76 2.02 4.68
CA ASP A 50 10.27 3.21 4.01
C ASP A 50 9.98 3.17 2.51
N GLY A 51 10.28 4.29 1.83
CA GLY A 51 10.07 4.45 0.39
C GLY A 51 10.84 3.43 -0.46
N PRO A 52 12.15 3.18 -0.23
CA PRO A 52 12.89 2.16 -0.97
C PRO A 52 12.29 0.75 -0.83
N ALA A 53 11.96 0.31 0.39
CA ALA A 53 11.35 -0.99 0.63
C ALA A 53 9.96 -1.12 0.00
N ALA A 54 9.28 0.00 -0.30
CA ALA A 54 7.99 0.02 -1.00
C ALA A 54 8.10 -0.24 -2.52
N LEU A 55 9.30 -0.20 -3.08
CA LEU A 55 9.56 -0.36 -4.51
C LEU A 55 10.20 -1.71 -4.88
N GLU A 56 10.67 -2.47 -3.90
CA GLU A 56 11.24 -3.83 -4.07
C GLU A 56 10.15 -4.90 -4.25
#